data_AF-A0A7C5VJV3-F1
#
_entry.id   AF-A0A7C5VJV3-F1
#
_cell.length_a   1.000
_cell.length_b   1.000
_cell.length_c   1.000
_cell.angle_alpha   90.00
_cell.angle_beta   90.00
_cell.angle_gamma   90.00
#
_symmetry.space_group_name_H-M   'P 1'
#
loop_
_entity.id
_entity.type
_entity.pdbx_description
1 polymer ?
#
loop_
_entity_poly.entity_id
_entity_poly.type
_entity_poly.pdbx_seq_one_letter_code
_entity_poly.pdbx_strand_id
1 'polypeptide(L)'
;MDPYREYQDYVVASRLLVALGLSREILSLSQYARLRLQRLKLAREGRFAALEALDERLRYGVWSNPLRLRDFLQKTARAPYWASPYAFEGLLFSEERSRLRYPGQAGEYYLGWLRLPHLLMAPQAFEEALREQEARAEALPLFLNAFHRIPGP
;
A
#
# COMPACT_ATOMS: atom_id res chain seq x y z
N MET A 1 4.50 -9.06 -9.45
CA MET A 1 4.01 -7.79 -8.89
C MET A 1 4.67 -6.65 -9.64
N ASP A 2 3.87 -5.74 -10.19
CA ASP A 2 4.34 -4.53 -10.86
C ASP A 2 5.13 -3.64 -9.84
N PRO A 3 6.41 -3.32 -10.09
CA PRO A 3 7.21 -2.48 -9.20
C PRO A 3 6.61 -1.08 -8.94
N TYR A 4 5.86 -0.52 -9.89
CA TYR A 4 5.23 0.79 -9.70
C TYR A 4 4.01 0.69 -8.77
N ARG A 5 3.18 -0.34 -8.93
CA ARG A 5 2.11 -0.65 -7.96
C ARG A 5 2.67 -0.87 -6.56
N GLU A 6 3.73 -1.66 -6.44
CA GLU A 6 4.39 -1.92 -5.15
C GLU A 6 4.87 -0.62 -4.48
N TYR A 7 5.46 0.30 -5.25
CA TYR A 7 5.84 1.61 -4.72
C TYR A 7 4.62 2.47 -4.33
N GLN A 8 3.54 2.41 -5.11
CA GLN A 8 2.30 3.10 -4.77
C GLN A 8 1.73 2.63 -3.43
N ASP A 9 1.65 1.32 -3.25
CA ASP A 9 1.22 0.66 -2.03
C ASP A 9 2.09 1.05 -0.82
N TYR A 10 3.41 1.11 -1.02
CA TYR A 10 4.36 1.60 -0.04
C TYR A 10 4.07 3.05 0.37
N VAL A 11 3.91 3.97 -0.59
CA VAL A 11 3.67 5.39 -0.31
C VAL A 11 2.37 5.58 0.43
N VAL A 12 1.31 4.90 0.01
CA VAL A 12 -0.02 4.99 0.65
C VAL A 12 0.07 4.54 2.12
N ALA A 13 0.66 3.36 2.38
CA ALA A 13 0.87 2.89 3.76
C ALA A 13 1.78 3.83 4.57
N SER A 14 2.80 4.41 3.94
CA SER A 14 3.71 5.35 4.59
C SER A 14 3.03 6.67 4.96
N ARG A 15 2.19 7.22 4.07
CA ARG A 15 1.41 8.44 4.32
C ARG A 15 0.45 8.27 5.47
N LEU A 16 -0.22 7.12 5.55
CA LEU A 16 -1.07 6.83 6.69
C LEU A 16 -0.28 6.85 8.02
N LEU A 17 0.87 6.20 8.07
CA LEU A 17 1.70 6.22 9.28
C LEU A 17 2.23 7.63 9.60
N VAL A 18 2.59 8.42 8.59
CA VAL A 18 3.01 9.82 8.78
C VAL A 18 1.86 10.66 9.34
N ALA A 19 0.66 10.53 8.77
CA ALA A 19 -0.53 11.26 9.22
C ALA A 19 -0.90 10.95 10.68
N LEU A 20 -0.56 9.75 11.17
CA LEU A 20 -0.76 9.32 12.56
C LEU A 20 0.44 9.61 13.47
N GLY A 21 1.52 10.22 12.96
CA GLY A 21 2.75 10.47 13.73
C GLY A 21 3.58 9.22 14.04
N LEU A 22 3.28 8.09 13.41
CA LEU A 22 3.95 6.78 13.59
C LEU A 22 5.17 6.60 12.68
N SER A 23 5.37 7.49 11.71
CA SER A 23 6.53 7.54 10.82
C SER A 23 6.88 8.98 10.49
N ARG A 24 8.14 9.22 10.13
CA ARG A 24 8.61 10.51 9.58
C ARG A 24 9.22 10.39 8.19
N GLU A 25 9.32 9.16 7.66
CA GLU A 25 9.97 8.87 6.39
C GLU A 25 8.93 8.42 5.35
N ILE A 26 9.06 8.98 4.16
CA ILE A 26 8.53 8.42 2.91
C ILE A 26 9.68 8.44 1.91
N LEU A 27 10.13 7.26 1.50
CA LEU A 27 11.20 7.10 0.53
C LEU A 27 10.73 7.57 -0.85
N SER A 28 11.60 8.28 -1.55
CA SER A 28 11.43 8.52 -2.98
C SER A 28 11.49 7.21 -3.78
N LEU A 29 10.96 7.22 -5.01
CA LEU A 29 10.95 6.04 -5.89
C LEU A 29 12.35 5.43 -6.07
N SER A 30 13.37 6.27 -6.25
CA SER A 30 14.75 5.80 -6.42
C SER A 30 15.34 5.21 -5.13
N GLN A 31 15.05 5.81 -3.96
CA GLN A 31 15.45 5.25 -2.67
C GLN A 31 14.77 3.90 -2.41
N TYR A 32 13.46 3.81 -2.65
CA TYR A 32 12.70 2.58 -2.53
C TYR A 32 13.25 1.50 -3.47
N ALA A 33 13.47 1.81 -4.75
CA ALA A 33 14.00 0.87 -5.73
C ALA A 33 15.37 0.29 -5.34
N ARG A 34 16.29 1.13 -4.83
CA ARG A 34 17.60 0.65 -4.34
C ARG A 34 17.45 -0.32 -3.17
N LEU A 35 16.60 0.01 -2.20
CA LEU A 35 16.35 -0.87 -1.06
C LEU A 35 15.63 -2.15 -1.47
N ARG A 36 14.74 -2.10 -2.46
CA ARG A 36 14.10 -3.28 -3.04
C ARG A 36 15.12 -4.23 -3.69
N LEU A 37 16.11 -3.70 -4.41
CA LEU A 37 17.22 -4.52 -4.94
C LEU A 37 18.04 -5.16 -3.82
N GLN A 38 18.32 -4.40 -2.75
CA GLN A 38 18.99 -4.92 -1.56
C GLN A 38 18.19 -6.05 -0.90
N ARG A 39 16.86 -5.90 -0.82
CA ARG A 39 15.94 -6.93 -0.34
C ARG A 39 16.07 -8.24 -1.14
N LEU A 40 16.06 -8.14 -2.48
CA LEU A 40 16.24 -9.30 -3.36
C LEU A 40 17.59 -9.99 -3.13
N LYS A 41 18.66 -9.20 -2.92
CA LYS A 41 19.98 -9.74 -2.57
C LYS A 41 19.95 -10.50 -1.25
N LEU A 42 19.42 -9.89 -0.18
CA LEU A 42 19.33 -10.52 1.14
C LEU A 42 18.50 -11.81 1.14
N ALA A 43 17.41 -11.83 0.36
CA ALA A 43 16.58 -13.03 0.20
C ALA A 43 17.36 -14.17 -0.48
N ARG A 44 18.16 -13.88 -1.51
CA ARG A 44 19.01 -14.89 -2.17
C ARG A 44 20.11 -15.41 -1.25
N GLU A 45 20.64 -14.57 -0.37
CA GLU A 45 21.68 -14.91 0.61
C GLU A 45 21.13 -15.61 1.87
N GLY A 46 19.80 -15.78 2.01
CA GLY A 46 19.19 -16.40 3.19
C GLY A 46 19.32 -15.59 4.49
N ARG A 47 19.54 -14.27 4.39
CA ARG A 47 19.75 -13.39 5.56
C ARG A 47 18.42 -12.89 6.14
N PHE A 48 17.63 -13.81 6.70
CA PHE A 48 16.24 -13.55 7.11
C PHE A 48 16.04 -12.41 8.11
N ALA A 49 16.91 -12.25 9.11
CA ALA A 49 16.76 -11.16 10.09
C ALA A 49 16.94 -9.76 9.46
N ALA A 50 17.94 -9.62 8.58
CA ALA A 50 18.18 -8.38 7.85
C ALA A 50 17.08 -8.11 6.80
N LEU A 51 16.53 -9.19 6.22
CA LEU A 51 15.40 -9.12 5.31
C LEU A 51 14.14 -8.61 6.03
N GLU A 52 13.85 -9.10 7.24
CA GLU A 52 12.67 -8.69 8.00
C GLU A 52 12.69 -7.21 8.35
N ALA A 53 13.82 -6.70 8.87
CA ALA A 53 13.97 -5.28 9.16
C ALA A 53 13.81 -4.40 7.89
N LEU A 54 14.24 -4.91 6.74
CA LEU A 54 14.08 -4.22 5.47
C LEU A 54 12.64 -4.29 4.96
N ASP A 55 11.95 -5.42 5.14
CA ASP A 55 10.54 -5.60 4.80
C ASP A 55 9.65 -4.65 5.62
N GLU A 56 9.94 -4.46 6.91
CA GLU A 56 9.25 -3.47 7.74
C GLU A 56 9.42 -2.05 7.20
N ARG A 57 10.67 -1.64 6.89
CA ARG A 57 10.93 -0.29 6.37
C ARG A 57 10.27 -0.07 5.00
N LEU A 58 10.34 -1.08 4.12
CA LEU A 58 9.71 -1.07 2.80
C LEU A 58 8.21 -1.30 2.86
N ARG A 59 7.65 -1.61 4.04
CA ARG A 59 6.23 -2.01 4.21
C ARG A 59 5.86 -3.11 3.20
N TYR A 60 6.81 -4.00 2.94
CA TYR A 60 6.73 -4.94 1.84
C TYR A 60 5.60 -5.94 2.10
N GLY A 61 4.64 -6.01 1.18
CA GLY A 61 3.48 -6.88 1.30
C GLY A 61 2.51 -6.48 2.41
N VAL A 62 2.52 -5.23 2.89
CA VAL A 62 1.60 -4.78 3.96
C VAL A 62 0.13 -5.00 3.62
N TRP A 63 -0.27 -4.84 2.36
CA TRP A 63 -1.66 -5.04 1.92
C TRP A 63 -1.97 -6.49 1.53
N SER A 64 -0.98 -7.23 1.03
CA SER A 64 -1.18 -8.58 0.48
C SER A 64 -0.88 -9.72 1.46
N ASN A 65 -0.14 -9.47 2.55
CA ASN A 65 0.14 -10.45 3.59
C ASN A 65 -0.82 -10.25 4.77
N PRO A 66 -1.73 -11.19 5.06
CA PRO A 66 -2.72 -11.04 6.12
C PRO A 66 -2.15 -10.77 7.52
N LEU A 67 -0.99 -11.36 7.85
CA LEU A 67 -0.35 -11.15 9.16
C LEU A 67 0.20 -9.72 9.27
N ARG A 68 0.92 -9.25 8.24
CA ARG A 68 1.43 -7.87 8.20
C ARG A 68 0.29 -6.85 8.17
N LEU A 69 -0.78 -7.14 7.43
CA LEU A 69 -1.97 -6.30 7.38
C LEU A 69 -2.62 -6.19 8.74
N ARG A 70 -2.81 -7.30 9.45
CA ARG A 70 -3.37 -7.31 10.81
C ARG A 70 -2.55 -6.43 11.76
N ASP A 71 -1.24 -6.59 11.78
CA ASP A 71 -0.36 -5.83 12.68
C ASP A 71 -0.33 -4.34 12.30
N PHE A 72 -0.42 -4.02 11.01
CA PHE A 72 -0.57 -2.66 10.52
C PHE A 72 -1.90 -2.03 10.94
N LEU A 73 -2.99 -2.79 10.90
CA LEU A 73 -4.32 -2.32 11.32
C LEU A 73 -4.40 -2.07 12.82
N GLN A 74 -3.77 -2.90 13.64
CA GLN A 74 -3.68 -2.65 15.08
C GLN A 74 -3.02 -1.30 15.37
N LYS A 75 -1.92 -0.98 14.66
CA LYS A 75 -1.19 0.29 14.81
C LYS A 75 -2.01 1.49 14.32
N THR A 76 -2.88 1.28 13.33
CA THR A 76 -3.61 2.35 12.65
C THR A 76 -5.12 2.34 12.96
N ALA A 77 -5.57 1.58 13.96
CA ALA A 77 -7.00 1.32 14.20
C ALA A 77 -7.85 2.58 14.39
N ARG A 78 -7.24 3.65 14.93
CA ARG A 78 -7.92 4.94 15.18
C ARG A 78 -7.80 5.94 14.02
N ALA A 79 -7.29 5.51 12.87
CA ALA A 79 -7.10 6.43 11.76
C ALA A 79 -8.45 6.86 11.17
N PRO A 80 -8.72 8.18 11.05
CA PRO A 80 -9.97 8.67 10.47
C PRO A 80 -10.11 8.27 8.99
N TYR A 81 -8.98 8.02 8.32
CA TYR A 81 -8.89 7.58 6.93
C TYR A 81 -9.54 6.21 6.67
N TRP A 82 -9.83 5.43 7.72
CA TRP A 82 -10.53 4.15 7.59
C TRP A 82 -12.05 4.27 7.52
N ALA A 83 -12.62 5.45 7.80
CA ALA A 83 -14.06 5.62 7.93
C ALA A 83 -14.85 5.44 6.61
N SER A 84 -14.25 5.77 5.46
CA SER A 84 -14.90 5.62 4.15
C SER A 84 -13.87 5.71 3.02
N PRO A 85 -14.21 5.26 1.79
CA PRO A 85 -13.35 5.43 0.63
C PRO A 85 -12.93 6.89 0.39
N TYR A 86 -13.85 7.83 0.59
CA TYR A 86 -13.60 9.26 0.48
C TYR A 86 -12.66 9.79 1.57
N ALA A 87 -12.85 9.33 2.81
CA ALA A 87 -11.96 9.69 3.91
C ALA A 87 -10.54 9.20 3.64
N PHE A 88 -10.39 8.00 3.09
CA PHE A 88 -9.09 7.42 2.75
C PHE A 88 -8.33 8.29 1.74
N GLU A 89 -9.02 8.82 0.73
CA GLU A 89 -8.41 9.72 -0.27
C GLU A 89 -7.96 11.05 0.30
N GLY A 90 -8.30 11.38 1.54
CA GLY A 90 -7.67 12.48 2.30
C GLY A 90 -6.16 12.30 2.51
N LEU A 91 -5.61 11.09 2.28
CA LEU A 91 -4.17 10.82 2.25
C LEU A 91 -3.49 11.23 0.94
N LEU A 92 -4.26 11.58 -0.09
CA LEU A 92 -3.75 11.85 -1.43
C LEU A 92 -3.67 13.35 -1.70
N PHE A 93 -2.68 13.76 -2.50
CA PHE A 93 -2.65 15.13 -2.99
C PHE A 93 -3.78 15.37 -4.00
N SER A 94 -4.16 16.63 -4.19
CA SER A 94 -5.24 17.01 -5.13
C SER A 94 -4.96 16.54 -6.55
N GLU A 95 -3.71 16.63 -7.01
CA GLU A 95 -3.27 16.18 -8.34
C GLU A 95 -3.32 14.65 -8.47
N GLU A 96 -3.12 13.92 -7.38
CA GLU A 96 -3.20 12.46 -7.40
C GLU A 96 -4.64 11.99 -7.45
N ARG A 97 -5.53 12.67 -6.72
CA ARG A 97 -6.98 12.45 -6.78
C ARG A 97 -7.54 12.70 -8.18
N SER A 98 -7.06 13.73 -8.89
CA SER A 98 -7.50 14.01 -10.26
C SER A 98 -7.08 12.96 -11.29
N ARG A 99 -6.17 12.03 -10.94
CA ARG A 99 -5.77 10.90 -11.80
C ARG A 99 -6.62 9.65 -11.55
N LEU A 100 -7.45 9.64 -10.52
CA LEU A 100 -8.41 8.57 -10.27
C LEU A 100 -9.58 8.67 -11.26
N ARG A 101 -10.21 7.53 -11.57
CA ARG A 101 -11.35 7.47 -12.49
C ARG A 101 -12.60 8.09 -11.89
N TYR A 102 -12.74 8.01 -10.57
CA TYR A 102 -13.84 8.57 -9.80
C TYR A 102 -13.40 8.78 -8.35
N PRO A 103 -14.05 9.70 -7.60
CA PRO A 103 -13.81 9.89 -6.18
C PRO A 103 -14.08 8.61 -5.37
N GLY A 104 -13.17 8.27 -4.45
CA GLY A 104 -13.24 7.07 -3.62
C GLY A 104 -12.57 5.83 -4.21
N GLN A 105 -12.19 5.82 -5.49
CA GLN A 105 -11.58 4.65 -6.15
C GLN A 105 -10.38 4.08 -5.40
N ALA A 106 -9.46 4.92 -4.93
CA ALA A 106 -8.29 4.45 -4.19
C ALA A 106 -8.70 3.89 -2.83
N GLY A 107 -9.63 4.56 -2.15
CA GLY A 107 -10.18 4.10 -0.89
C GLY A 107 -10.89 2.75 -1.01
N GLU A 108 -11.68 2.51 -2.05
CA GLU A 108 -12.35 1.23 -2.30
C GLU A 108 -11.36 0.07 -2.47
N TYR A 109 -10.22 0.34 -3.12
CA TYR A 109 -9.14 -0.64 -3.23
C TYR A 109 -8.48 -0.90 -1.87
N TYR A 110 -7.96 0.13 -1.20
CA TYR A 110 -7.19 -0.07 0.03
C TYR A 110 -8.05 -0.57 1.21
N LEU A 111 -9.27 -0.05 1.35
CA LEU A 111 -10.23 -0.53 2.35
C LEU A 111 -10.72 -1.95 2.04
N GLY A 112 -10.72 -2.33 0.77
CA GLY A 112 -11.06 -3.66 0.30
C GLY A 112 -10.19 -4.76 0.90
N TRP A 113 -8.93 -4.47 1.23
CA TRP A 113 -8.04 -5.42 1.90
C TRP A 113 -8.45 -5.69 3.37
N LEU A 114 -9.12 -4.74 4.03
CA LEU A 114 -9.44 -4.82 5.47
C LEU A 114 -10.42 -5.94 5.81
N ARG A 115 -11.19 -6.40 4.82
CA ARG A 115 -12.13 -7.51 5.00
C ARG A 115 -11.44 -8.87 4.97
N LEU A 116 -10.31 -9.02 4.27
CA LEU A 116 -9.68 -10.32 4.04
C LEU A 116 -9.30 -11.08 5.33
N PRO A 117 -8.73 -10.42 6.38
CA PRO A 117 -8.42 -11.11 7.63
C PRO A 117 -9.64 -11.74 8.31
N HIS A 118 -10.83 -11.16 8.13
CA HIS A 118 -12.08 -11.65 8.71
C HIS A 118 -12.67 -12.84 7.94
N LEU A 119 -12.22 -13.08 6.71
CA LEU A 119 -12.72 -14.13 5.81
C LEU A 119 -11.86 -15.39 5.83
N LEU A 120 -10.78 -15.45 6.63
CA LEU A 120 -9.85 -16.59 6.64
C LEU A 120 -10.52 -17.93 6.98
N MET A 121 -11.64 -17.93 7.72
CA MET A 121 -12.41 -19.13 8.07
C MET A 121 -13.54 -19.44 7.06
N ALA A 122 -13.67 -18.65 5.98
CA ALA A 122 -14.69 -18.80 4.94
C ALA A 122 -14.02 -18.81 3.55
N PRO A 123 -13.44 -19.95 3.11
CA PRO A 123 -12.57 -20.02 1.94
C PRO A 123 -13.20 -19.48 0.64
N GLN A 124 -14.47 -19.80 0.38
CA GLN A 124 -15.18 -19.32 -0.81
C GLN A 124 -15.35 -17.80 -0.82
N ALA A 125 -15.78 -17.23 0.31
CA ALA A 125 -15.92 -15.79 0.46
C ALA A 125 -14.55 -15.08 0.40
N PHE A 126 -13.49 -15.71 0.91
CA PHE A 126 -12.13 -15.20 0.78
C PHE A 126 -11.68 -15.14 -0.68
N GLU A 127 -11.90 -16.21 -1.45
CA GLU A 127 -11.56 -16.23 -2.88
C GLU A 127 -12.32 -15.18 -3.68
N GLU A 128 -13.62 -15.03 -3.46
CA GLU A 128 -14.44 -14.00 -4.10
C GLU A 128 -13.93 -12.60 -3.75
N ALA A 129 -13.64 -12.37 -2.47
CA ALA A 129 -13.10 -11.10 -2.02
C ALA A 129 -11.72 -10.81 -2.61
N LEU A 130 -10.89 -11.83 -2.82
CA LEU A 130 -9.57 -11.71 -3.45
C LEU A 130 -9.71 -11.37 -4.94
N ARG A 131 -10.56 -12.08 -5.70
CA ARG A 131 -10.82 -11.79 -7.13
C ARG A 131 -11.35 -10.38 -7.33
N GLU A 132 -12.22 -9.91 -6.45
CA GLU A 132 -12.71 -8.53 -6.47
C GLU A 132 -11.57 -7.52 -6.19
N GLN A 133 -10.65 -7.84 -5.27
CA GLN A 133 -9.47 -6.99 -5.05
C GLN A 133 -8.51 -6.97 -6.24
N GLU A 134 -8.32 -8.11 -6.91
CA GLU A 134 -7.52 -8.19 -8.14
C GLU A 134 -8.12 -7.32 -9.25
N ALA A 135 -9.43 -7.42 -9.48
CA ALA A 135 -10.14 -6.57 -10.44
C ALA A 135 -10.04 -5.07 -10.10
N ARG A 136 -10.13 -4.71 -8.82
CA ARG A 136 -9.89 -3.33 -8.36
C ARG A 136 -8.45 -2.88 -8.59
N ALA A 137 -7.47 -3.75 -8.35
CA ALA A 137 -6.06 -3.45 -8.59
C ALA A 137 -5.76 -3.17 -10.07
N GLU A 138 -6.42 -3.89 -10.98
CA GLU A 138 -6.33 -3.67 -12.43
C GLU A 138 -6.99 -2.35 -12.85
N ALA A 139 -8.15 -2.02 -12.26
CA ALA A 139 -8.87 -0.79 -12.58
C ALA A 139 -8.22 0.47 -11.99
N LEU A 140 -7.49 0.35 -10.88
CA LEU A 140 -6.85 1.45 -10.17
C LEU A 140 -5.66 2.00 -10.98
N PRO A 141 -5.63 3.30 -11.34
CA PRO A 141 -4.49 3.87 -12.04
C PRO A 141 -3.24 3.96 -11.14
N LEU A 142 -2.07 4.13 -11.75
CA LEU A 142 -0.89 4.63 -11.06
C LEU A 142 -1.08 6.14 -10.87
N PHE A 143 -1.40 6.58 -9.66
CA PHE A 143 -1.86 7.96 -9.42
C PHE A 143 -0.81 8.86 -8.75
N LEU A 144 0.28 8.31 -8.22
CA LEU A 144 1.27 9.11 -7.50
C LEU A 144 1.95 10.14 -8.37
N ASN A 145 2.18 11.33 -7.82
CA ASN A 145 2.94 12.40 -8.48
C ASN A 145 4.34 11.95 -8.93
N ALA A 146 4.93 10.95 -8.25
CA ALA A 146 6.24 10.39 -8.59
C ALA A 146 6.31 9.77 -9.99
N PHE A 147 5.18 9.33 -10.56
CA PHE A 147 5.12 8.70 -11.88
C PHE A 147 4.82 9.69 -13.01
N HIS A 148 4.37 10.89 -12.67
CA HIS A 148 3.80 11.86 -13.61
C HIS A 148 4.51 13.21 -13.55
N ARG A 149 5.80 13.22 -13.18
CA ARG A 149 6.59 14.44 -13.18
C ARG A 149 6.55 15.06 -14.57
N ILE A 150 5.81 16.16 -14.69
CA ILE A 150 5.87 17.03 -15.87
C ILE A 150 7.30 17.57 -15.89
N PRO A 151 8.08 17.38 -16.98
CA PRO A 151 9.27 18.21 -17.15
C PRO A 151 8.77 19.66 -17.18
N GLY A 152 9.14 20.45 -16.18
CA GLY A 152 8.85 21.89 -16.19
C GLY A 152 9.42 22.54 -17.46
N PRO A 153 8.84 23.66 -17.93
CA PRO A 153 9.32 24.38 -19.10
C PRO A 153 10.78 24.80 -18.99
#